data_AF-A0AAJ1AJ18-F1
#
_entry.id   AF-A0AAJ1AJ18-F1
#
_cell.length_a   1.000
_cell.length_b   1.000
_cell.length_c   1.000
_cell.angle_alpha   90.00
_cell.angle_beta   90.00
_cell.angle_gamma   90.00
#
_symmetry.space_group_name_H-M   'P 1'
#
loop_
_entity.id
_entity.type
_entity.pdbx_description
1 polymer ?
#
loop_
_entity_poly.entity_id
_entity_poly.type
_entity_poly.pdbx_seq_one_letter_code
_entity_poly.pdbx_strand_id
1 'polypeptide(L)'
;MYQPLLTAIGKELSVRSAKAAATGEGVLDESTFNAIEVDRLFDAVNHARTIVGQATLYRSLAHPLNSVEAITAKQDALRELGSNADLRARIEALVQQAAKHEEEFYRLLFGTFLGTLGDPRDTMETGGYGHKTYRQGTELMLSLVKGAHGLPTPESPYLRARLDTLKAFDSTRSYALMKGPAYLTERAIKTKAEKWLLTPAIKFRPTLFKPRLIVALVIALGLFLYYAPALGISRHAMPAVMIFLLPSFMLYGPIIGGFDRDSIIYPLRDGYRNSREVQQALEALGQIDELLSFHRYAEAFGSSTVLPALIDADQHAMILKTVRNPILGKGNTDYV
;
A
#
# COMPACT_ATOMS: atom_id res chain seq x y z
N MET A 1 -22.42 3.09 1.02
CA MET A 1 -21.11 2.74 1.61
C MET A 1 -20.11 2.72 0.46
N TYR A 2 -19.08 3.56 0.48
CA TYR A 2 -18.15 3.71 -0.64
C TYR A 2 -17.25 2.48 -0.80
N GLN A 3 -16.84 2.21 -2.04
CA GLN A 3 -15.84 1.18 -2.32
C GLN A 3 -14.52 1.53 -1.61
N PRO A 4 -13.87 0.58 -0.91
CA PRO A 4 -12.58 0.82 -0.27
C PRO A 4 -11.53 1.28 -1.29
N LEU A 5 -10.67 2.25 -0.90
CA LEU A 5 -9.67 2.82 -1.82
C LEU A 5 -8.75 1.77 -2.43
N LEU A 6 -8.33 0.78 -1.64
CA LEU A 6 -7.46 -0.28 -2.12
C LEU A 6 -8.07 -1.03 -3.33
N THR A 7 -9.37 -1.30 -3.27
CA THR A 7 -10.11 -1.97 -4.35
C THR A 7 -10.38 -1.03 -5.52
N ALA A 8 -10.66 0.24 -5.22
CA ALA A 8 -10.97 1.25 -6.24
C ALA A 8 -9.74 1.62 -7.09
N ILE A 9 -8.57 1.73 -6.45
CA ILE A 9 -7.27 1.96 -7.12
C ILE A 9 -6.88 0.72 -7.91
N GLY A 10 -6.96 -0.46 -7.27
CA GLY A 10 -6.81 -1.75 -7.93
C GLY A 10 -5.50 -1.93 -8.71
N LYS A 11 -5.57 -2.75 -9.75
CA LYS A 11 -4.43 -3.06 -10.64
C LYS A 11 -4.03 -1.87 -11.52
N GLU A 12 -4.99 -1.04 -11.90
CA GLU A 12 -4.77 0.09 -12.83
C GLU A 12 -4.14 1.30 -12.16
N LEU A 13 -3.95 1.25 -10.83
CA LEU A 13 -3.49 2.39 -10.03
C LEU A 13 -4.36 3.63 -10.25
N SER A 14 -5.67 3.43 -10.42
CA SER A 14 -6.59 4.49 -10.79
C SER A 14 -6.75 5.48 -9.65
N VAL A 15 -6.21 6.67 -9.84
CA VAL A 15 -6.34 7.79 -8.90
C VAL A 15 -7.75 8.39 -8.96
N ARG A 16 -8.35 8.43 -10.16
CA ARG A 16 -9.69 8.99 -10.39
C ARG A 16 -10.78 7.93 -10.26
N SER A 17 -10.73 7.16 -9.16
CA SER A 17 -11.58 5.98 -8.99
C SER A 17 -12.96 6.26 -8.41
N ALA A 18 -13.19 7.45 -7.85
CA ALA A 18 -14.49 7.85 -7.32
C ALA A 18 -15.43 8.33 -8.44
N LYS A 19 -16.73 8.15 -8.27
CA LYS A 19 -17.75 8.66 -9.18
C LYS A 19 -18.60 9.70 -8.46
N ALA A 20 -19.23 10.62 -9.17
CA ALA A 20 -20.20 11.52 -8.57
C ALA A 20 -21.34 10.73 -7.89
N ALA A 21 -21.97 11.33 -6.87
CA ALA A 21 -23.14 10.72 -6.25
C ALA A 21 -24.34 10.80 -7.21
N ALA A 22 -25.30 9.90 -7.06
CA ALA A 22 -26.58 10.04 -7.73
C ALA A 22 -27.30 11.30 -7.22
N THR A 23 -28.19 11.87 -8.04
CA THR A 23 -28.96 13.05 -7.67
C THR A 23 -29.72 12.81 -6.36
N GLY A 24 -29.45 13.64 -5.34
CA GLY A 24 -30.06 13.56 -4.01
C GLY A 24 -29.33 12.65 -3.01
N GLU A 25 -28.26 11.93 -3.39
CA GLU A 25 -27.52 11.02 -2.50
C GLU A 25 -26.23 11.61 -1.92
N GLY A 26 -25.88 12.85 -2.27
CA GLY A 26 -24.67 13.51 -1.80
C GLY A 26 -24.71 15.03 -1.97
N VAL A 27 -23.59 15.69 -1.63
CA VAL A 27 -23.44 17.15 -1.79
C VAL A 27 -23.36 17.54 -3.27
N LEU A 28 -22.73 16.70 -4.09
CA LEU A 28 -22.56 16.91 -5.53
C LEU A 28 -23.21 15.75 -6.29
N ASP A 29 -24.15 16.07 -7.17
CA ASP A 29 -24.65 15.15 -8.17
C ASP A 29 -23.78 15.15 -9.44
N GLU A 30 -24.06 14.25 -10.37
CA GLU A 30 -23.29 14.12 -11.61
C GLU A 30 -23.29 15.40 -12.46
N SER A 31 -24.43 16.09 -12.53
CA SER A 31 -24.55 17.36 -13.25
C SER A 31 -23.61 18.41 -12.65
N THR A 32 -23.63 18.56 -11.33
CA THR A 32 -22.79 19.53 -10.61
C THR A 32 -21.31 19.16 -10.70
N PHE A 33 -20.97 17.87 -10.56
CA PHE A 33 -19.60 17.37 -10.71
C PHE A 33 -18.97 17.78 -12.04
N ASN A 34 -19.72 17.62 -13.14
CA ASN A 34 -19.28 18.00 -14.47
C ASN A 34 -19.25 19.53 -14.64
N ALA A 35 -20.27 20.23 -14.15
CA ALA A 35 -20.40 21.68 -14.32
C ALA A 35 -19.28 22.48 -13.61
N ILE A 36 -18.82 22.01 -12.45
CA ILE A 36 -17.70 22.65 -11.72
C ILE A 36 -16.33 22.11 -12.13
N GLU A 37 -16.28 21.24 -13.16
CA GLU A 37 -15.07 20.65 -13.71
C GLU A 37 -14.19 19.98 -12.64
N VAL A 38 -14.76 19.08 -11.80
CA VAL A 38 -14.04 18.45 -10.68
C VAL A 38 -12.71 17.81 -11.12
N ASP A 39 -12.66 17.23 -12.32
CA ASP A 39 -11.42 16.70 -12.91
C ASP A 39 -10.30 17.75 -13.03
N ARG A 40 -10.63 18.96 -13.52
CA ARG A 40 -9.66 20.04 -13.65
C ARG A 40 -9.35 20.69 -12.31
N LEU A 41 -10.34 20.76 -11.42
CA LEU A 41 -10.11 21.20 -10.05
C LEU A 41 -9.10 20.28 -9.37
N PHE A 42 -9.26 18.96 -9.52
CA PHE A 42 -8.31 17.97 -9.02
C PHE A 42 -6.90 18.22 -9.55
N ASP A 43 -6.74 18.39 -10.87
CA ASP A 43 -5.43 18.66 -11.47
C ASP A 43 -4.78 19.95 -10.93
N ALA A 44 -5.58 20.96 -10.59
CA ALA A 44 -5.08 22.22 -10.03
C ALA A 44 -4.64 22.11 -8.56
N VAL A 45 -5.35 21.31 -7.75
CA VAL A 45 -5.14 21.20 -6.29
C VAL A 45 -4.33 19.99 -5.85
N ASN A 46 -4.09 19.03 -6.76
CA ASN A 46 -3.36 17.81 -6.44
C ASN A 46 -1.84 18.06 -6.32
N HIS A 47 -1.38 18.02 -5.08
CA HIS A 47 0.01 18.06 -4.65
C HIS A 47 0.33 16.89 -3.69
N ALA A 48 -0.53 15.85 -3.69
CA ALA A 48 -0.30 14.62 -2.94
C ALA A 48 0.87 13.83 -3.55
N ARG A 49 1.57 13.04 -2.72
CA ARG A 49 2.75 12.26 -3.13
C ARG A 49 2.44 10.79 -3.37
N THR A 50 1.45 10.27 -2.67
CA THR A 50 1.03 8.88 -2.68
C THR A 50 -0.14 8.68 -3.63
N ILE A 51 -0.24 7.53 -4.27
CA ILE A 51 -1.38 7.13 -5.11
C ILE A 51 -2.65 7.14 -4.25
N VAL A 52 -2.59 6.59 -3.03
CA VAL A 52 -3.72 6.60 -2.09
C VAL A 52 -4.10 8.01 -1.63
N GLY A 53 -3.14 8.91 -1.48
CA GLY A 53 -3.36 10.33 -1.16
C GLY A 53 -4.07 11.05 -2.30
N GLN A 54 -3.60 10.86 -3.53
CA GLN A 54 -4.24 11.40 -4.73
C GLN A 54 -5.67 10.86 -4.89
N ALA A 55 -5.87 9.55 -4.71
CA ALA A 55 -7.20 8.94 -4.79
C ALA A 55 -8.13 9.41 -3.65
N THR A 56 -7.57 9.64 -2.45
CA THR A 56 -8.32 10.22 -1.33
C THR A 56 -8.76 11.63 -1.64
N LEU A 57 -7.85 12.48 -2.14
CA LEU A 57 -8.15 13.85 -2.54
C LEU A 57 -9.24 13.88 -3.62
N TYR A 58 -9.10 13.08 -4.67
CA TYR A 58 -10.10 12.99 -5.73
C TYR A 58 -11.47 12.54 -5.17
N ARG A 59 -11.49 11.53 -4.30
CA ARG A 59 -12.70 11.08 -3.60
C ARG A 59 -13.33 12.19 -2.75
N SER A 60 -12.54 13.00 -2.05
CA SER A 60 -13.07 14.13 -1.27
C SER A 60 -13.65 15.24 -2.13
N LEU A 61 -13.12 15.45 -3.34
CA LEU A 61 -13.70 16.41 -4.30
C LEU A 61 -14.99 15.86 -4.92
N ALA A 62 -15.05 14.57 -5.23
CA ALA A 62 -16.24 13.90 -5.74
C ALA A 62 -17.36 13.78 -4.68
N HIS A 63 -16.97 13.60 -3.42
CA HIS A 63 -17.88 13.46 -2.27
C HIS A 63 -17.46 14.36 -1.11
N PRO A 64 -17.75 15.68 -1.20
CA PRO A 64 -17.45 16.60 -0.12
C PRO A 64 -18.15 16.21 1.18
N LEU A 65 -17.53 16.57 2.30
CA LEU A 65 -18.13 16.40 3.62
C LEU A 65 -19.37 17.30 3.76
N ASN A 66 -20.37 16.83 4.49
CA ASN A 66 -21.64 17.53 4.73
C ASN A 66 -21.88 17.87 6.21
N SER A 67 -20.92 17.61 7.10
CA SER A 67 -21.05 17.95 8.53
C SER A 67 -20.03 19.00 8.95
N VAL A 68 -20.51 19.99 9.70
CA VAL A 68 -19.70 21.11 10.21
C VAL A 68 -18.58 20.58 11.10
N GLU A 69 -18.86 19.56 11.90
CA GLU A 69 -17.88 18.95 12.80
C GLU A 69 -16.73 18.28 12.03
N ALA A 70 -17.04 17.55 10.96
CA ALA A 70 -16.02 16.86 10.17
C ALA A 70 -15.17 17.85 9.36
N ILE A 71 -15.80 18.91 8.83
CA ILE A 71 -15.09 19.97 8.12
C ILE A 71 -14.18 20.73 9.10
N THR A 72 -14.70 21.11 10.26
CA THR A 72 -13.93 21.80 11.33
C THR A 72 -12.74 20.96 11.75
N ALA A 73 -12.93 19.66 12.01
CA ALA A 73 -11.85 18.77 12.40
C ALA A 73 -10.73 18.66 11.35
N LYS A 74 -11.07 18.65 10.05
CA LYS A 74 -10.07 18.72 8.96
C LYS A 74 -9.37 20.09 8.92
N GLN A 75 -10.12 21.18 9.06
CA GLN A 75 -9.56 22.53 9.09
C GLN A 75 -8.58 22.73 10.25
N ASP A 76 -8.90 22.22 11.44
CA ASP A 76 -8.02 22.30 12.60
C ASP A 76 -6.71 21.52 12.39
N ALA A 77 -6.78 20.35 11.77
CA ALA A 77 -5.57 19.61 11.38
C ALA A 77 -4.72 20.39 10.36
N LEU A 78 -5.33 21.07 9.39
CA LEU A 78 -4.59 21.95 8.46
C LEU A 78 -3.94 23.14 9.18
N ARG A 79 -4.63 23.76 10.15
CA ARG A 79 -4.08 24.86 10.97
C ARG A 79 -2.90 24.38 11.81
N GLU A 80 -2.99 23.19 12.39
CA GLU A 80 -1.90 22.57 13.14
C GLU A 80 -0.66 22.34 12.25
N LEU A 81 -0.85 21.74 11.06
CA LEU A 81 0.23 21.55 10.09
C LEU A 81 0.85 22.87 9.60
N GLY A 82 0.04 23.94 9.53
CA GLY A 82 0.52 25.27 9.19
C GLY A 82 1.34 25.93 10.30
N SER A 83 0.97 25.72 11.57
CA SER A 83 1.59 26.35 12.74
C SER A 83 2.76 25.57 13.34
N ASN A 84 2.82 24.25 13.15
CA ASN A 84 3.87 23.38 13.68
C ASN A 84 4.75 22.83 12.54
N ALA A 85 5.82 23.57 12.22
CA ALA A 85 6.74 23.22 11.13
C ALA A 85 7.51 21.90 11.36
N ASP A 86 7.86 21.55 12.61
CA ASP A 86 8.55 20.29 12.92
C ASP A 86 7.61 19.08 12.71
N LEU A 87 6.39 19.14 13.24
CA LEU A 87 5.37 18.12 13.01
C LEU A 87 5.11 17.93 11.51
N ARG A 88 4.91 19.04 10.78
CA ARG A 88 4.71 19.01 9.33
C ARG A 88 5.87 18.32 8.63
N ALA A 89 7.11 18.76 8.85
CA ALA A 89 8.28 18.20 8.18
C ALA A 89 8.44 16.69 8.42
N ARG A 90 8.14 16.22 9.63
CA ARG A 90 8.19 14.78 9.95
C ARG A 90 7.07 13.98 9.27
N ILE A 91 5.85 14.52 9.21
CA ILE A 91 4.74 13.90 8.49
C ILE A 91 5.04 13.88 6.98
N GLU A 92 5.61 14.95 6.43
CA GLU A 92 6.05 14.98 5.04
C GLU A 92 7.11 13.91 4.76
N ALA A 93 8.09 13.73 5.66
CA ALA A 93 9.09 12.69 5.54
C ALA A 93 8.47 11.28 5.59
N LEU A 94 7.46 11.06 6.45
CA LEU A 94 6.70 9.81 6.52
C LEU A 94 6.01 9.52 5.18
N VAL A 95 5.27 10.49 4.65
CA VAL A 95 4.53 10.37 3.39
C VAL A 95 5.48 10.19 2.21
N GLN A 96 6.59 10.93 2.16
CA GLN A 96 7.61 10.80 1.14
C GLN A 96 8.27 9.42 1.16
N GLN A 97 8.47 8.84 2.34
CA GLN A 97 8.98 7.49 2.47
C GLN A 97 7.94 6.44 2.01
N ALA A 98 6.67 6.66 2.33
CA ALA A 98 5.58 5.79 1.88
C ALA A 98 5.45 5.79 0.35
N ALA A 99 5.49 6.95 -0.29
CA ALA A 99 5.39 7.10 -1.74
C ALA A 99 6.47 6.28 -2.50
N LYS A 100 7.67 6.09 -1.93
CA LYS A 100 8.75 5.29 -2.55
C LYS A 100 8.44 3.80 -2.65
N HIS A 101 7.59 3.27 -1.77
CA HIS A 101 7.30 1.84 -1.67
C HIS A 101 5.86 1.49 -2.08
N GLU A 102 5.04 2.48 -2.38
CA GLU A 102 3.62 2.29 -2.62
C GLU A 102 3.34 1.52 -3.91
N GLU A 103 4.01 1.86 -5.02
CA GLU A 103 3.89 1.12 -6.27
C GLU A 103 4.28 -0.35 -6.09
N GLU A 104 5.35 -0.62 -5.34
CA GLU A 104 5.79 -1.97 -4.99
C GLU A 104 4.75 -2.72 -4.14
N PHE A 105 4.03 -2.02 -3.28
CA PHE A 105 2.93 -2.61 -2.52
C PHE A 105 1.77 -2.98 -3.43
N TYR A 106 1.35 -2.10 -4.35
CA TYR A 106 0.33 -2.44 -5.34
C TYR A 106 0.78 -3.56 -6.27
N ARG A 107 2.05 -3.59 -6.69
CA ARG A 107 2.63 -4.68 -7.48
C ARG A 107 2.63 -6.00 -6.72
N LEU A 108 2.93 -5.98 -5.42
CA LEU A 108 2.73 -7.15 -4.57
C LEU A 108 1.25 -7.56 -4.58
N LEU A 109 0.33 -6.61 -4.38
CA LEU A 109 -1.11 -6.88 -4.23
C LEU A 109 -1.81 -7.33 -5.51
N PHE A 110 -1.42 -6.86 -6.69
CA PHE A 110 -2.16 -7.05 -7.93
C PHE A 110 -1.32 -7.58 -9.09
N GLY A 111 0.00 -7.65 -8.93
CA GLY A 111 0.91 -8.09 -9.98
C GLY A 111 0.93 -9.60 -10.23
N THR A 112 1.49 -9.96 -11.38
CA THR A 112 1.68 -11.33 -11.86
C THR A 112 3.16 -11.70 -11.81
N PHE A 113 3.49 -12.85 -11.23
CA PHE A 113 4.88 -13.33 -11.14
C PHE A 113 5.21 -14.35 -12.23
N LEU A 114 6.10 -13.98 -13.14
CA LEU A 114 6.36 -14.74 -14.37
C LEU A 114 7.36 -15.91 -14.22
N GLY A 115 8.02 -16.06 -13.07
CA GLY A 115 9.02 -17.12 -12.85
C GLY A 115 10.39 -16.82 -13.49
N THR A 116 11.24 -17.84 -13.64
CA THR A 116 12.65 -17.67 -14.05
C THR A 116 12.90 -17.27 -15.49
N LEU A 117 11.99 -17.58 -16.40
CA LEU A 117 12.16 -17.37 -17.85
C LEU A 117 11.20 -16.33 -18.42
N GLY A 118 10.39 -15.71 -17.57
CA GLY A 118 9.42 -14.71 -18.00
C GLY A 118 10.01 -13.31 -17.97
N ASP A 119 9.93 -12.63 -19.11
CA ASP A 119 10.35 -11.24 -19.26
C ASP A 119 9.14 -10.31 -18.99
N PRO A 120 9.20 -9.40 -18.01
CA PRO A 120 8.10 -8.49 -17.70
C PRO A 120 7.85 -7.54 -18.87
N ARG A 121 6.63 -7.53 -19.40
CA ARG A 121 6.20 -6.61 -20.47
C ARG A 121 5.30 -5.49 -19.97
N ASP A 122 4.68 -5.70 -18.81
CA ASP A 122 3.78 -4.76 -18.14
C ASP A 122 4.36 -4.33 -16.78
N THR A 123 3.99 -3.15 -16.28
CA THR A 123 4.42 -2.63 -14.97
C THR A 123 3.95 -3.52 -13.81
N MET A 124 2.83 -4.22 -14.01
CA MET A 124 2.26 -5.19 -13.07
C MET A 124 2.79 -6.62 -13.25
N GLU A 125 3.75 -6.83 -14.15
CA GLU A 125 4.47 -8.09 -14.25
C GLU A 125 5.79 -8.01 -13.49
N THR A 126 6.17 -9.10 -12.83
CA THR A 126 7.47 -9.18 -12.18
C THR A 126 8.16 -10.49 -12.50
N GLY A 127 9.43 -10.37 -12.90
CA GLY A 127 10.30 -11.51 -13.13
C GLY A 127 10.58 -12.26 -11.82
N GLY A 128 10.76 -13.57 -11.93
CA GLY A 128 10.98 -14.45 -10.79
C GLY A 128 9.70 -14.82 -10.05
N TYR A 129 9.86 -15.30 -8.82
CA TYR A 129 8.79 -15.92 -8.04
C TYR A 129 8.19 -15.00 -6.96
N GLY A 130 8.44 -13.69 -7.05
CA GLY A 130 7.82 -12.70 -6.17
C GLY A 130 8.48 -12.49 -4.80
N HIS A 131 9.58 -13.19 -4.45
CA HIS A 131 10.25 -12.97 -3.15
C HIS A 131 10.74 -11.53 -2.94
N LYS A 132 11.31 -10.92 -4.00
CA LYS A 132 11.77 -9.53 -3.98
C LYS A 132 10.59 -8.58 -3.85
N THR A 133 9.56 -8.74 -4.69
CA THR A 133 8.32 -7.96 -4.65
C THR A 133 7.61 -8.06 -3.31
N TYR A 134 7.57 -9.25 -2.71
CA TYR A 134 7.00 -9.44 -1.38
C TYR A 134 7.74 -8.60 -0.33
N ARG A 135 9.07 -8.64 -0.32
CA ARG A 135 9.87 -7.85 0.62
C ARG A 135 9.72 -6.35 0.40
N GLN A 136 9.77 -5.90 -0.85
CA GLN A 136 9.65 -4.49 -1.20
C GLN A 136 8.23 -3.95 -0.94
N GLY A 137 7.20 -4.68 -1.34
CA GLY A 137 5.82 -4.27 -1.12
C GLY A 137 5.46 -4.20 0.37
N THR A 138 5.85 -5.19 1.17
CA THR A 138 5.57 -5.16 2.62
C THR A 138 6.32 -4.03 3.35
N GLU A 139 7.42 -3.50 2.79
CA GLU A 139 8.17 -2.39 3.37
C GLU A 139 7.32 -1.12 3.49
N LEU A 140 6.34 -0.88 2.60
CA LEU A 140 5.41 0.24 2.72
C LEU A 140 4.76 0.24 4.11
N MET A 141 4.08 -0.85 4.46
CA MET A 141 3.31 -0.94 5.70
C MET A 141 4.21 -0.99 6.93
N LEU A 142 5.36 -1.67 6.82
CA LEU A 142 6.33 -1.77 7.91
C LEU A 142 6.98 -0.41 8.22
N SER A 143 7.39 0.33 7.19
CA SER A 143 7.98 1.65 7.33
C SER A 143 6.96 2.70 7.77
N LEU A 144 5.70 2.59 7.33
CA LEU A 144 4.59 3.45 7.74
C LEU A 144 4.35 3.38 9.25
N VAL A 145 4.22 2.17 9.79
CA VAL A 145 4.08 1.95 11.25
C VAL A 145 5.28 2.49 12.01
N LYS A 146 6.49 2.16 11.55
CA LYS A 146 7.74 2.60 12.20
C LYS A 146 7.84 4.12 12.23
N GLY A 147 7.51 4.78 11.11
CA GLY A 147 7.53 6.23 11.00
C GLY A 147 6.44 6.88 11.85
N ALA A 148 5.22 6.33 11.88
CA ALA A 148 4.12 6.84 12.71
C ALA A 148 4.45 6.82 14.21
N HIS A 149 5.12 5.77 14.70
CA HIS A 149 5.61 5.70 16.09
C HIS A 149 6.70 6.73 16.41
N GLY A 150 7.43 7.22 15.41
CA GLY A 150 8.46 8.26 15.57
C GLY A 150 7.93 9.70 15.53
N LEU A 151 6.63 9.89 15.32
CA LEU A 151 6.01 11.22 15.26
C LEU A 151 5.58 11.71 16.64
N PRO A 152 5.70 13.02 16.92
CA PRO A 152 5.07 13.61 18.09
C PRO A 152 3.54 13.47 18.00
N THR A 153 2.88 13.42 19.16
CA THR A 153 1.42 13.31 19.22
C THR A 153 0.77 14.62 18.77
N PRO A 154 -0.06 14.61 17.71
CA PRO A 154 -0.76 15.81 17.27
C PRO A 154 -1.77 16.32 18.29
N GLU A 155 -2.02 17.61 18.28
CA GLU A 155 -3.05 18.30 19.06
C GLU A 155 -4.43 18.14 18.43
N SER A 156 -4.52 18.20 17.09
CA SER A 156 -5.80 18.06 16.40
C SER A 156 -6.33 16.63 16.53
N PRO A 157 -7.61 16.45 16.95
CA PRO A 157 -8.21 15.13 17.06
C PRO A 157 -8.22 14.36 15.75
N TYR A 158 -8.38 15.05 14.62
CA TYR A 158 -8.40 14.44 13.29
C TYR A 158 -7.06 13.78 12.96
N LEU A 159 -5.96 14.55 13.03
CA LEU A 159 -4.62 14.06 12.68
C LEU A 159 -4.16 12.97 13.67
N ARG A 160 -4.43 13.17 14.96
CA ARG A 160 -4.17 12.17 16.00
C ARG A 160 -4.84 10.84 15.68
N ALA A 161 -6.14 10.85 15.37
CA ALA A 161 -6.88 9.63 15.06
C ALA A 161 -6.31 8.88 13.82
N ARG A 162 -5.79 9.61 12.82
CA ARG A 162 -5.16 8.98 11.65
C ARG A 162 -3.80 8.38 11.98
N LEU A 163 -2.96 9.10 12.72
CA LEU A 163 -1.69 8.54 13.18
C LEU A 163 -1.89 7.35 14.13
N ASP A 164 -2.89 7.39 15.00
CA ASP A 164 -3.20 6.28 15.90
C ASP A 164 -3.70 5.06 15.12
N THR A 165 -4.46 5.26 14.03
CA THR A 165 -4.84 4.18 13.10
C THR A 165 -3.60 3.52 12.48
N LEU A 166 -2.61 4.32 12.06
CA LEU A 166 -1.34 3.81 11.53
C LEU A 166 -0.55 3.05 12.60
N LYS A 167 -0.46 3.59 13.83
CA LYS A 167 0.23 2.95 14.95
C LYS A 167 -0.43 1.62 15.30
N ALA A 168 -1.76 1.60 15.45
CA ALA A 168 -2.53 0.42 15.82
C ALA A 168 -2.41 -0.73 14.81
N PHE A 169 -2.02 -0.46 13.55
CA PHE A 169 -1.73 -1.51 12.58
C PHE A 169 -0.64 -2.48 13.08
N ASP A 170 0.26 -2.04 13.97
CA ASP A 170 1.35 -2.85 14.52
C ASP A 170 0.90 -4.10 15.30
N SER A 171 -0.28 -4.03 15.91
CA SER A 171 -0.89 -5.08 16.71
C SER A 171 -1.71 -6.06 15.86
N THR A 172 -1.82 -5.81 14.55
CA THR A 172 -2.67 -6.60 13.66
C THR A 172 -1.98 -7.86 13.18
N ARG A 173 -2.80 -8.87 12.86
CA ARG A 173 -2.33 -10.11 12.24
C ARG A 173 -1.64 -9.85 10.90
N SER A 174 -2.19 -8.94 10.08
CA SER A 174 -1.62 -8.57 8.78
C SER A 174 -0.20 -8.03 8.92
N TYR A 175 0.04 -7.10 9.85
CA TYR A 175 1.37 -6.60 10.16
C TYR A 175 2.33 -7.69 10.63
N ALA A 176 1.88 -8.56 11.54
CA ALA A 176 2.72 -9.67 12.04
C ALA A 176 3.14 -10.64 10.92
N LEU A 177 2.26 -10.90 9.94
CA LEU A 177 2.58 -11.71 8.76
C LEU A 177 3.57 -10.99 7.83
N MET A 178 3.38 -9.69 7.58
CA MET A 178 4.28 -8.88 6.75
C MET A 178 5.69 -8.78 7.36
N LYS A 179 5.79 -8.56 8.67
CA LYS A 179 7.05 -8.54 9.42
C LYS A 179 7.75 -9.90 9.39
N GLY A 180 6.95 -10.96 9.42
CA GLY A 180 7.40 -12.34 9.36
C GLY A 180 8.13 -12.84 10.62
N PRO A 181 8.55 -14.11 10.65
CA PRO A 181 8.31 -15.14 9.62
C PRO A 181 6.85 -15.64 9.60
N ALA A 182 6.34 -15.94 8.40
CA ALA A 182 5.07 -16.63 8.21
C ALA A 182 5.27 -18.15 8.18
N TYR A 183 4.29 -18.92 8.65
CA TYR A 183 4.35 -20.38 8.73
C TYR A 183 3.18 -20.99 7.96
N LEU A 184 3.48 -21.74 6.90
CA LEU A 184 2.47 -22.51 6.18
C LEU A 184 2.21 -23.82 6.93
N THR A 185 0.98 -24.02 7.40
CA THR A 185 0.49 -25.32 7.88
C THR A 185 -0.43 -25.94 6.83
N GLU A 186 -0.87 -27.19 7.04
CA GLU A 186 -1.79 -27.88 6.11
C GLU A 186 -3.10 -27.12 5.87
N ARG A 187 -3.54 -26.29 6.82
CA ARG A 187 -4.84 -25.61 6.77
C ARG A 187 -4.74 -24.12 6.44
N ALA A 188 -3.67 -23.45 6.86
CA ALA A 188 -3.57 -22.01 6.76
C ALA A 188 -2.14 -21.49 6.92
N ILE A 189 -1.94 -20.23 6.54
CA ILE A 189 -0.73 -19.49 6.88
C ILE A 189 -0.93 -18.84 8.26
N LYS A 190 0.02 -19.06 9.16
CA LYS A 190 -0.02 -18.60 10.55
C LYS A 190 1.16 -17.69 10.89
N THR A 191 0.92 -16.75 11.80
CA THR A 191 1.99 -16.00 12.47
C THR A 191 2.76 -16.89 13.43
N LYS A 192 3.87 -16.39 13.96
CA LYS A 192 4.62 -17.08 15.03
C LYS A 192 3.77 -17.29 16.29
N ALA A 193 2.90 -16.34 16.64
CA ALA A 193 2.07 -16.39 17.84
C ALA A 193 0.91 -17.38 17.70
N GLU A 194 0.36 -17.54 16.49
CA GLU A 194 -0.75 -18.47 16.20
C GLU A 194 -0.29 -19.93 16.06
N LYS A 195 1.02 -20.16 15.96
CA LYS A 195 1.59 -21.49 15.73
C LYS A 195 1.82 -22.21 17.06
N TRP A 196 1.12 -23.31 17.28
CA TRP A 196 1.46 -24.24 18.35
C TRP A 196 2.80 -24.94 18.03
N LEU A 197 3.65 -25.09 19.05
CA LEU A 197 4.98 -25.70 19.00
C LEU A 197 5.04 -27.04 18.25
N LEU A 198 4.01 -27.87 18.34
CA LEU A 198 3.96 -29.22 17.75
C LEU A 198 3.35 -29.29 16.35
N THR A 199 2.78 -28.20 15.84
CA THR A 199 2.18 -28.23 14.49
C THR A 199 3.27 -28.25 13.42
N PRO A 200 3.28 -29.24 12.51
CA PRO A 200 4.21 -29.23 11.39
C PRO A 200 3.93 -27.99 10.53
N ALA A 201 4.97 -27.21 10.27
CA ALA A 201 4.83 -25.97 9.52
C ALA A 201 6.09 -25.64 8.72
N ILE A 202 5.89 -25.20 7.49
CA ILE A 202 6.96 -24.73 6.62
C ILE A 202 7.19 -23.24 6.92
N LYS A 203 8.38 -22.92 7.41
CA LYS A 203 8.77 -21.54 7.70
C LYS A 203 9.07 -20.81 6.39
N PHE A 204 8.30 -19.78 6.10
CA PHE A 204 8.55 -18.89 4.98
C PHE A 204 9.57 -17.81 5.36
N ARG A 205 10.54 -17.61 4.46
CA ARG A 205 11.38 -16.43 4.39
C ARG A 205 11.41 -16.00 2.92
N PRO A 206 11.30 -14.69 2.62
CA PRO A 206 11.23 -14.20 1.25
C PRO A 206 12.62 -14.25 0.57
N THR A 207 13.17 -15.45 0.41
CA THR A 207 14.47 -15.75 -0.17
C THR A 207 14.39 -17.09 -0.92
N LEU A 208 14.78 -17.10 -2.19
CA LEU A 208 14.87 -18.33 -3.00
C LEU A 208 15.92 -19.31 -2.43
N PHE A 209 17.05 -18.78 -1.96
CA PHE A 209 18.12 -19.57 -1.39
C PHE A 209 17.78 -20.00 0.04
N LYS A 210 17.54 -21.30 0.24
CA LYS A 210 17.23 -21.91 1.54
C LYS A 210 18.40 -22.81 1.95
N PRO A 211 19.41 -22.31 2.70
CA PRO A 211 20.64 -23.05 2.98
C PRO A 211 20.42 -24.43 3.59
N ARG A 212 19.46 -24.54 4.52
CA ARG A 212 19.14 -25.81 5.20
C ARG A 212 18.61 -26.87 4.23
N LEU A 213 17.81 -26.47 3.25
CA LEU A 213 17.29 -27.37 2.23
C LEU A 213 18.41 -27.83 1.30
N ILE A 214 19.30 -26.92 0.91
CA ILE A 214 20.46 -27.23 0.06
C ILE A 214 21.40 -28.21 0.78
N VAL A 215 21.71 -27.97 2.05
CA VAL A 215 22.51 -28.90 2.86
C VAL A 215 21.83 -30.28 2.95
N ALA A 216 20.51 -30.32 3.16
CA ALA A 216 19.78 -31.58 3.19
C ALA A 216 19.83 -32.32 1.83
N LEU A 217 19.71 -31.61 0.71
CA LEU A 217 19.84 -32.18 -0.64
C LEU A 217 21.26 -32.71 -0.90
N VAL A 218 22.30 -31.99 -0.45
CA VAL A 218 23.69 -32.45 -0.56
C VAL A 218 23.95 -33.69 0.28
N ILE A 219 23.42 -33.74 1.51
CA ILE A 219 23.52 -34.95 2.36
C ILE A 219 22.77 -36.11 1.71
N ALA A 220 21.55 -35.89 1.23
CA ALA A 220 20.76 -36.91 0.53
C ALA A 220 21.48 -37.43 -0.73
N LEU A 221 22.10 -36.53 -1.49
CA LEU A 221 22.93 -36.89 -2.64
C LEU A 221 24.14 -37.72 -2.21
N GLY A 222 24.86 -37.31 -1.17
CA GLY A 222 26.01 -38.05 -0.65
C GLY A 222 25.63 -39.45 -0.17
N LEU A 223 24.51 -39.58 0.55
CA LEU A 223 23.95 -40.86 0.98
C LEU A 223 23.54 -41.72 -0.22
N PHE A 224 22.85 -41.13 -1.21
CA PHE A 224 22.48 -41.83 -2.44
C PHE A 224 23.72 -42.38 -3.15
N LEU A 225 24.78 -41.57 -3.33
CA LEU A 225 26.01 -42.00 -3.98
C LEU A 225 26.76 -43.08 -3.19
N TYR A 226 26.75 -42.99 -1.86
CA TYR A 226 27.36 -43.99 -0.98
C TYR A 226 26.63 -45.34 -1.04
N TYR A 227 25.30 -45.34 -1.01
CA TYR A 227 24.47 -46.55 -1.01
C TYR A 227 24.09 -47.05 -2.41
N ALA A 228 24.30 -46.28 -3.47
CA ALA A 228 23.96 -46.66 -4.84
C ALA A 228 24.50 -48.04 -5.28
N PRO A 229 25.75 -48.45 -4.95
CA PRO A 229 26.22 -49.80 -5.26
C PRO A 229 25.41 -50.90 -4.57
N ALA A 230 24.97 -50.66 -3.32
CA ALA A 230 24.14 -51.60 -2.56
C ALA A 230 22.71 -51.68 -3.11
N LEU A 231 22.26 -50.65 -3.84
CA LEU A 231 20.99 -50.61 -4.57
C LEU A 231 21.08 -51.23 -5.98
N GLY A 232 22.20 -51.88 -6.33
CA GLY A 232 22.40 -52.53 -7.63
C GLY A 232 22.82 -51.59 -8.77
N ILE A 233 23.11 -50.31 -8.47
CA ILE A 233 23.62 -49.36 -9.47
C ILE A 233 25.12 -49.64 -9.66
N SER A 234 25.48 -50.19 -10.82
CA SER A 234 26.87 -50.48 -11.15
C SER A 234 27.70 -49.19 -11.19
N ARG A 235 28.98 -49.27 -10.82
CA ARG A 235 29.90 -48.11 -10.88
C ARG A 235 30.03 -47.54 -12.31
N HIS A 236 29.84 -48.38 -13.32
CA HIS A 236 29.85 -47.99 -14.73
C HIS A 236 28.58 -47.23 -15.17
N ALA A 237 27.46 -47.41 -14.46
CA ALA A 237 26.22 -46.67 -14.70
C ALA A 237 26.21 -45.28 -14.01
N MET A 238 27.12 -45.04 -13.06
CA MET A 238 27.17 -43.80 -12.28
C MET A 238 27.33 -42.52 -13.12
N PRO A 239 28.19 -42.47 -14.17
CA PRO A 239 28.28 -41.30 -15.03
C PRO A 239 26.96 -40.97 -15.74
N ALA A 240 26.23 -41.99 -16.20
CA ALA A 240 24.92 -41.80 -16.82
C ALA A 240 23.90 -41.25 -15.81
N VAL A 241 23.86 -41.77 -14.58
CA VAL A 241 22.99 -41.25 -13.50
C VAL A 241 23.30 -39.78 -13.21
N MET A 242 24.58 -39.40 -13.15
CA MET A 242 24.98 -38.00 -12.91
C MET A 242 24.57 -37.05 -14.04
N ILE A 243 24.60 -37.50 -15.29
CA ILE A 243 24.13 -36.71 -16.44
C ILE A 243 22.65 -36.35 -16.30
N PHE A 244 21.83 -37.20 -15.70
CA PHE A 244 20.42 -36.90 -15.43
C PHE A 244 20.22 -36.10 -14.13
N LEU A 245 21.01 -36.39 -13.10
CA LEU A 245 20.83 -35.80 -11.78
C LEU A 245 21.33 -34.35 -11.69
N LEU A 246 22.46 -34.01 -12.31
CA LEU A 246 23.03 -32.66 -12.28
C LEU A 246 22.08 -31.60 -12.88
N PRO A 247 21.49 -31.80 -14.08
CA PRO A 247 20.51 -30.86 -14.62
C PRO A 247 19.26 -30.70 -13.75
N SER A 248 18.87 -31.73 -12.98
CA SER A 248 17.71 -31.63 -12.08
C SER A 248 17.89 -30.57 -10.98
N PHE A 249 19.12 -30.24 -10.59
CA PHE A 249 19.38 -29.14 -9.65
C PHE A 249 19.01 -27.77 -10.23
N MET A 250 19.00 -27.60 -11.56
CA MET A 250 18.50 -26.37 -12.19
C MET A 250 17.00 -26.16 -11.94
N LEU A 251 16.25 -27.25 -11.64
CA LEU A 251 14.84 -27.17 -11.28
C LEU A 251 14.59 -26.70 -9.84
N TYR A 252 15.64 -26.55 -9.01
CA TYR A 252 15.49 -26.06 -7.63
C TYR A 252 14.76 -24.71 -7.59
N GLY A 253 15.19 -23.75 -8.43
CA GLY A 253 14.60 -22.41 -8.50
C GLY A 253 13.11 -22.48 -8.85
N PRO A 254 12.72 -23.13 -9.96
CA PRO A 254 11.33 -23.37 -10.31
C PRO A 254 10.49 -24.09 -9.27
N ILE A 255 11.00 -25.16 -8.65
CA ILE A 255 10.23 -25.94 -7.67
C ILE A 255 10.01 -25.13 -6.40
N ILE A 256 11.08 -24.58 -5.81
CA ILE A 256 10.98 -23.84 -4.54
C ILE A 256 10.33 -22.49 -4.72
N GLY A 257 10.66 -21.81 -5.82
CA GLY A 257 10.09 -20.53 -6.16
C GLY A 257 8.60 -20.64 -6.50
N GLY A 258 8.23 -21.61 -7.35
CA GLY A 258 6.83 -21.89 -7.67
C GLY A 258 6.03 -22.26 -6.41
N PHE A 259 6.58 -23.14 -5.56
CA PHE A 259 5.95 -23.49 -4.28
C PHE A 259 5.72 -22.27 -3.39
N ASP A 260 6.75 -21.45 -3.15
CA ASP A 260 6.61 -20.25 -2.31
C ASP A 260 5.61 -19.25 -2.92
N ARG A 261 5.64 -19.07 -4.25
CA ARG A 261 4.73 -18.18 -4.97
C ARG A 261 3.27 -18.62 -4.77
N ASP A 262 2.99 -19.87 -5.11
CA ASP A 262 1.63 -20.38 -5.25
C ASP A 262 1.02 -20.76 -3.89
N SER A 263 1.82 -21.30 -2.97
CA SER A 263 1.33 -21.77 -1.67
C SER A 263 1.45 -20.74 -0.55
N ILE A 264 2.21 -19.66 -0.73
CA ILE A 264 2.48 -18.70 0.36
C ILE A 264 2.27 -17.25 -0.06
N ILE A 265 2.95 -16.78 -1.11
CA ILE A 265 2.91 -15.36 -1.51
C ILE A 265 1.52 -14.98 -2.00
N TYR A 266 0.91 -15.75 -2.92
CA TYR A 266 -0.44 -15.45 -3.41
C TYR A 266 -1.50 -15.49 -2.29
N PRO A 267 -1.57 -16.52 -1.43
CA PRO A 267 -2.52 -16.50 -0.32
C PRO A 267 -2.31 -15.36 0.68
N LEU A 268 -1.06 -14.98 0.98
CA LEU A 268 -0.77 -13.82 1.83
C LEU A 268 -1.24 -12.52 1.18
N ARG A 269 -0.91 -12.33 -0.08
CA ARG A 269 -1.33 -11.18 -0.89
C ARG A 269 -2.85 -11.02 -0.90
N ASP A 270 -3.56 -12.10 -1.19
CA ASP A 270 -5.02 -12.09 -1.26
C ASP A 270 -5.62 -11.82 0.13
N GLY A 271 -4.99 -12.34 1.19
CA GLY A 271 -5.31 -11.99 2.56
C GLY A 271 -5.12 -10.50 2.87
N TYR A 272 -4.05 -9.86 2.39
CA TYR A 272 -3.82 -8.43 2.56
C TYR A 272 -4.80 -7.58 1.76
N ARG A 273 -5.12 -7.97 0.53
CA ARG A 273 -6.10 -7.28 -0.32
C ARG A 273 -7.48 -7.18 0.34
N ASN A 274 -7.86 -8.25 1.04
CA ASN A 274 -9.15 -8.37 1.72
C ASN A 274 -9.11 -7.95 3.21
N SER A 275 -7.95 -7.52 3.72
CA SER A 275 -7.78 -7.13 5.13
C SER A 275 -8.31 -5.72 5.35
N ARG A 276 -9.29 -5.59 6.25
CA ARG A 276 -9.83 -4.29 6.68
C ARG A 276 -8.74 -3.43 7.32
N GLU A 277 -7.82 -4.05 8.06
CA GLU A 277 -6.72 -3.38 8.74
C GLU A 277 -5.76 -2.73 7.74
N VAL A 278 -5.44 -3.43 6.65
CA VAL A 278 -4.61 -2.89 5.55
C VAL A 278 -5.33 -1.72 4.88
N GLN A 279 -6.62 -1.87 4.60
CA GLN A 279 -7.43 -0.81 4.00
C GLN A 279 -7.47 0.44 4.89
N GLN A 280 -7.73 0.28 6.18
CA GLN A 280 -7.79 1.39 7.14
C GLN A 280 -6.45 2.12 7.27
N ALA A 281 -5.33 1.40 7.30
CA ALA A 281 -4.01 2.01 7.35
C ALA A 281 -3.69 2.79 6.06
N LEU A 282 -4.04 2.25 4.89
CA LEU A 282 -3.90 2.98 3.62
C LEU A 282 -4.81 4.22 3.55
N GLU A 283 -6.06 4.11 4.01
CA GLU A 283 -6.98 5.26 4.05
C GLU A 283 -6.47 6.36 4.99
N ALA A 284 -5.92 5.99 6.16
CA ALA A 284 -5.31 6.95 7.07
C ALA A 284 -4.09 7.65 6.43
N LEU A 285 -3.23 6.91 5.73
CA LEU A 285 -2.12 7.49 4.96
C LEU A 285 -2.65 8.46 3.89
N GLY A 286 -3.65 8.05 3.12
CA GLY A 286 -4.24 8.88 2.07
C GLY A 286 -4.86 10.17 2.59
N GLN A 287 -5.54 10.10 3.74
CA GLN A 287 -6.12 11.28 4.40
C GLN A 287 -5.05 12.23 4.97
N ILE A 288 -3.90 11.70 5.42
CA ILE A 288 -2.78 12.53 5.85
C ILE A 288 -2.14 13.24 4.65
N ASP A 289 -1.90 12.53 3.56
CA ASP A 289 -1.32 13.12 2.34
C ASP A 289 -2.27 14.09 1.63
N GLU A 290 -3.59 13.87 1.72
CA GLU A 290 -4.61 14.83 1.30
C GLU A 290 -4.44 16.18 2.05
N LEU A 291 -4.25 16.16 3.36
CA LEU A 291 -4.02 17.39 4.13
C LEU A 291 -2.73 18.10 3.69
N LEU A 292 -1.66 17.34 3.47
CA LEU A 292 -0.41 17.90 2.94
C LEU A 292 -0.59 18.47 1.53
N SER A 293 -1.44 17.86 0.69
CA SER A 293 -1.79 18.38 -0.63
C SER A 293 -2.43 19.76 -0.54
N PHE A 294 -3.39 19.96 0.36
CA PHE A 294 -4.00 21.28 0.58
C PHE A 294 -3.00 22.31 1.09
N HIS A 295 -2.10 21.90 1.99
CA HIS A 295 -1.03 22.78 2.48
C HIS A 295 -0.09 23.22 1.34
N ARG A 296 0.38 22.27 0.52
CA ARG A 296 1.26 22.57 -0.62
C ARG A 296 0.55 23.37 -1.71
N TYR A 297 -0.74 23.12 -1.91
CA TYR A 297 -1.55 23.93 -2.82
C TYR A 297 -1.60 25.38 -2.37
N ALA A 298 -1.82 25.64 -1.07
CA ALA A 298 -1.80 26.98 -0.49
C ALA A 298 -0.46 27.69 -0.73
N GLU A 299 0.67 26.99 -0.60
CA GLU A 299 2.00 27.53 -0.90
C GLU A 299 2.20 27.79 -2.42
N ALA A 300 1.71 26.90 -3.26
CA ALA A 300 1.87 26.97 -4.71
C ALA A 300 0.89 27.91 -5.42
N PHE A 301 -0.19 28.33 -4.76
CA PHE A 301 -1.23 29.16 -5.38
C PHE A 301 -0.73 30.56 -5.76
N GLY A 302 0.24 31.09 -5.02
CA GLY A 302 0.90 32.37 -5.29
C GLY A 302 0.20 33.60 -4.70
N SER A 303 -0.93 33.43 -4.02
CA SER A 303 -1.61 34.48 -3.24
C SER A 303 -2.09 33.93 -1.90
N SER A 304 -2.43 34.83 -0.96
CA SER A 304 -2.90 34.41 0.37
C SER A 304 -4.16 33.56 0.26
N THR A 305 -4.09 32.32 0.73
CA THR A 305 -5.23 31.42 0.86
C THR A 305 -5.70 31.38 2.30
N VAL A 306 -7.01 31.20 2.50
CA VAL A 306 -7.62 31.12 3.83
C VAL A 306 -8.53 29.92 3.92
N LEU A 307 -8.65 29.34 5.11
CA LEU A 307 -9.70 28.36 5.37
C LEU A 307 -11.03 29.10 5.51
N PRO A 308 -12.12 28.61 4.87
CA PRO A 308 -13.41 29.28 4.94
C PRO A 308 -13.96 29.22 6.37
N ALA A 309 -14.63 30.31 6.79
CA ALA A 309 -15.40 30.33 8.02
C ALA A 309 -16.69 29.52 7.82
N LEU A 310 -16.97 28.60 8.74
CA LEU A 310 -18.21 27.84 8.73
C LEU A 310 -19.28 28.61 9.48
N ILE A 311 -20.47 28.71 8.88
CA ILE A 311 -21.63 29.37 9.47
C ILE A 311 -22.70 28.30 9.64
N ASP A 312 -23.20 28.14 10.86
CA ASP A 312 -24.37 27.31 11.13
C ASP A 312 -25.62 28.17 10.89
N ALA A 313 -26.46 27.76 9.95
CA ALA A 313 -27.61 28.52 9.51
C ALA A 313 -28.77 27.59 9.12
N ASP A 314 -30.00 28.01 9.39
CA ASP A 314 -31.21 27.23 9.08
C ASP A 314 -31.44 27.02 7.57
N GLN A 315 -30.77 27.82 6.73
CA GLN A 315 -30.84 27.75 5.27
C GLN A 315 -29.43 27.75 4.68
N HIS A 316 -29.28 27.18 3.47
CA HIS A 316 -28.02 27.19 2.73
C HIS A 316 -27.57 28.63 2.42
N ALA A 317 -26.55 29.09 3.14
CA ALA A 317 -25.98 30.42 2.99
C ALA A 317 -24.49 30.33 2.64
N MET A 318 -24.05 31.20 1.73
CA MET A 318 -22.65 31.31 1.33
C MET A 318 -22.30 32.78 1.17
N ILE A 319 -21.26 33.23 1.87
CA ILE A 319 -20.76 34.61 1.78
C ILE A 319 -19.40 34.56 1.11
N LEU A 320 -19.34 35.04 -0.12
CA LEU A 320 -18.11 35.05 -0.92
C LEU A 320 -17.44 36.42 -0.82
N LYS A 321 -16.21 36.44 -0.34
CA LYS A 321 -15.36 37.65 -0.26
C LYS A 321 -14.04 37.37 -0.93
N THR A 322 -13.70 38.15 -1.95
CA THR A 322 -12.38 38.10 -2.62
C THR A 322 -12.04 36.69 -3.16
N VAL A 323 -13.07 35.96 -3.59
CA VAL A 323 -12.90 34.60 -4.14
C VAL A 323 -12.14 34.65 -5.44
N ARG A 324 -11.24 33.68 -5.65
CA ARG A 324 -10.52 33.50 -6.90
C ARG A 324 -10.75 32.09 -7.41
N ASN A 325 -10.76 31.93 -8.73
CA ASN A 325 -10.88 30.62 -9.34
C ASN A 325 -9.62 29.78 -9.04
N PRO A 326 -9.75 28.56 -8.48
CA PRO A 326 -8.60 27.73 -8.10
C PRO A 326 -7.78 27.22 -9.29
N ILE A 327 -8.37 27.17 -10.49
CA ILE A 327 -7.75 26.73 -11.75
C ILE A 327 -7.08 27.92 -12.44
N LEU A 328 -7.83 29.02 -12.64
CA LEU A 328 -7.39 30.15 -13.46
C LEU A 328 -6.59 31.20 -12.67
N GLY A 329 -6.79 31.30 -11.36
CA GLY A 329 -6.08 32.25 -10.49
C GLY A 329 -4.70 31.78 -10.05
N LYS A 330 -4.35 30.50 -10.25
CA LYS A 330 -3.06 29.94 -9.85
C LYS A 330 -1.93 30.58 -10.66
N GLY A 331 -1.04 31.30 -9.98
CA GLY A 331 0.09 32.00 -10.62
C GLY A 331 -0.30 33.24 -11.43
N ASN A 332 -1.56 33.68 -11.40
CA ASN A 332 -2.03 34.91 -12.04
C ASN A 332 -2.58 35.87 -10.99
N THR A 333 -1.77 36.85 -10.58
CA THR A 333 -2.15 37.82 -9.54
C THR A 333 -3.31 38.72 -9.93
N ASP A 334 -3.49 38.91 -11.24
CA ASP A 334 -4.45 39.84 -11.86
C ASP A 334 -5.78 39.17 -12.21
N TYR A 335 -5.89 37.85 -12.01
CA TYR A 335 -7.14 37.12 -12.14
C TYR A 335 -8.06 37.47 -10.96
N VAL A 336 -9.13 38.20 -11.25
CA VAL A 336 -10.15 38.66 -10.28
C VAL A 336 -11.23 37.62 -10.09
#